data_AF-A0AAP4UD21-F1
#
_entry.id   AF-A0AAP4UD21-F1
#
_cell.length_a   1.000
_cell.length_b   1.000
_cell.length_c   1.000
_cell.angle_alpha   90.00
_cell.angle_beta   90.00
_cell.angle_gamma   90.00
#
_symmetry.space_group_name_H-M   'P 1'
#
loop_
_entity.id
_entity.type
_entity.pdbx_description
1 polymer ?
#
loop_
_entity_poly.entity_id
_entity_poly.type
_entity_poly.pdbx_seq_one_letter_code
_entity_poly.pdbx_strand_id
1 'polypeptide(L)'
;MLKSFKKYLSNTTSSHRVKSNAKCFKGTIPNSVLKKQIDIDMQLSGGCHPQSLGAKKLRCLPKLYRMRVSNGFRLLIGFDGQEWVSSGIYPRQYFTTLVNKRRR
;
A
#
# COMPACT_ATOMS: atom_id res chain seq x y z
N MET A 1 20.07 29.35 18.29
CA MET A 1 19.58 28.41 19.32
C MET A 1 19.08 27.13 18.64
N LEU A 2 19.94 26.12 18.54
CA LEU A 2 19.61 24.81 17.97
C LEU A 2 18.96 23.95 19.06
N LYS A 3 17.62 23.92 19.10
CA LYS A 3 16.89 22.99 19.97
C LYS A 3 16.17 21.92 19.14
N SER A 4 16.89 20.80 19.03
CA SER A 4 16.38 19.43 19.16
C SER A 4 15.39 18.89 18.11
N PHE A 5 15.95 18.50 16.95
CA PHE A 5 15.36 17.57 15.97
C PHE A 5 15.21 16.11 16.47
N LYS A 6 15.43 15.84 17.77
CA LYS A 6 15.41 14.47 18.33
C LYS A 6 14.01 13.96 18.73
N LYS A 7 12.97 14.79 18.73
CA LYS A 7 11.65 14.39 19.27
C LYS A 7 10.70 13.71 18.27
N TYR A 8 11.02 13.71 16.98
CA TYR A 8 10.21 13.06 15.95
C TYR A 8 10.66 11.62 15.59
N LEU A 9 11.77 11.15 16.17
CA LEU A 9 12.36 9.84 15.87
C LEU A 9 12.09 8.76 16.93
N SER A 10 11.36 9.08 17.99
CA SER A 10 11.16 8.18 19.14
C SER A 10 9.75 7.58 19.29
N ASN A 11 8.85 7.76 18.31
CA ASN A 11 7.49 7.17 18.35
C ASN A 11 7.21 6.10 17.28
N THR A 12 8.22 5.63 16.54
CA THR A 12 8.08 4.57 15.52
C THR A 12 8.26 3.14 16.06
N THR A 13 7.94 2.91 17.33
CA THR A 13 7.67 1.57 17.88
C THR A 13 6.26 1.49 18.46
N SER A 14 5.29 2.17 17.86
CA SER A 14 3.90 1.78 18.04
C SER A 14 3.60 0.71 17.00
N SER A 15 3.49 -0.52 17.49
CA SER A 15 2.85 -1.65 16.85
C SER A 15 1.46 -1.23 16.34
N HIS A 16 1.40 -0.63 15.14
CA HIS A 16 0.17 -0.60 14.37
C HIS A 16 -0.08 -2.04 13.92
N ARG A 17 -0.71 -2.79 14.82
CA ARG A 17 -1.37 -4.04 14.54
C ARG A 17 -2.56 -3.71 13.63
N VAL A 18 -2.27 -3.40 12.37
CA VAL A 18 -3.25 -3.45 11.30
C VAL A 18 -3.72 -4.89 11.32
N LYS A 19 -4.95 -5.14 11.79
CA LYS A 19 -5.62 -6.44 11.66
C LYS A 19 -5.93 -6.65 10.17
N SER A 20 -4.91 -6.75 9.33
CA SER A 20 -5.05 -7.21 7.97
C SER A 20 -5.18 -8.73 8.03
N ASN A 21 -6.38 -9.25 7.78
CA ASN A 21 -6.68 -10.67 7.62
C ASN A 21 -6.02 -11.27 6.35
N ALA A 22 -4.84 -10.77 5.95
CA ALA A 22 -4.09 -11.22 4.79
C ALA A 22 -3.01 -12.18 5.26
N LYS A 23 -3.06 -13.44 4.78
CA LYS A 23 -2.01 -14.44 4.98
C LYS A 23 -0.65 -13.80 4.68
N CYS A 24 0.16 -13.63 5.71
CA CYS A 24 1.48 -13.01 5.68
C CYS A 24 2.37 -13.70 4.64
N PHE A 25 2.84 -12.95 3.65
CA PHE A 25 3.88 -13.42 2.74
C PHE A 25 5.18 -13.58 3.54
N LYS A 26 5.77 -14.79 3.56
CA LYS A 26 6.97 -15.13 4.34
C LYS A 26 8.29 -14.52 3.80
N GLY A 27 8.24 -13.56 2.89
CA GLY A 27 9.42 -12.92 2.33
C GLY A 27 9.54 -11.45 2.75
N THR A 28 10.76 -11.02 3.04
CA THR A 28 11.06 -9.62 3.37
C THR A 28 10.75 -8.73 2.17
N ILE A 29 9.91 -7.71 2.36
CA ILE A 29 9.66 -6.69 1.34
C ILE A 29 10.88 -5.76 1.32
N PRO A 30 11.49 -5.48 0.14
CA PRO A 30 12.64 -4.58 0.08
C PRO A 30 12.32 -3.17 0.58
N ASN A 31 13.26 -2.53 1.29
CA ASN A 31 13.08 -1.18 1.83
C ASN A 31 12.73 -0.14 0.75
N SER A 32 13.28 -0.27 -0.46
CA SER A 32 12.97 0.61 -1.58
C SER A 32 11.51 0.50 -2.04
N VAL A 33 10.90 -0.68 -1.87
CA VAL A 33 9.49 -0.93 -2.17
C VAL A 33 8.59 -0.36 -1.07
N LEU A 34 8.98 -0.49 0.19
CA LEU A 34 8.28 0.11 1.33
C LEU A 34 8.31 1.63 1.27
N LYS A 35 9.46 2.24 0.94
CA LYS A 35 9.57 3.69 0.79
C LYS A 35 8.60 4.22 -0.28
N LYS A 36 8.57 3.58 -1.45
CA LYS A 36 7.61 3.93 -2.50
C LYS A 36 6.16 3.77 -2.06
N GLN A 37 5.85 2.75 -1.26
CA GLN A 37 4.51 2.59 -0.72
C GLN A 37 4.14 3.77 0.18
N ILE A 38 5.03 4.18 1.09
CA ILE A 38 4.81 5.34 1.97
C ILE A 38 4.57 6.61 1.16
N ASP A 39 5.37 6.85 0.11
CA ASP A 39 5.20 8.00 -0.78
C ASP A 39 3.83 7.99 -1.48
N ILE A 40 3.36 6.81 -1.91
CA ILE A 40 2.02 6.64 -2.50
C ILE A 40 0.93 6.90 -1.45
N ASP A 41 1.07 6.34 -0.25
CA ASP A 41 0.11 6.49 0.84
C ASP A 41 -0.09 7.96 1.22
N MET A 42 1.01 8.73 1.29
CA MET A 42 0.95 10.18 1.51
C MET A 42 0.15 10.89 0.42
N GLN A 43 0.36 10.56 -0.86
CA GLN A 43 -0.39 11.20 -1.95
C GLN A 43 -1.87 10.81 -1.93
N LEU A 44 -2.18 9.55 -1.63
CA LEU A 44 -3.56 9.09 -1.49
C LEU A 44 -4.29 9.80 -0.34
N SER A 45 -3.64 9.95 0.83
CA SER A 45 -4.19 10.74 1.96
C SER A 45 -4.36 12.22 1.65
N GLY A 46 -3.56 12.74 0.70
CA GLY A 46 -3.73 14.09 0.14
C GLY A 46 -4.88 14.22 -0.86
N GLY A 47 -5.70 13.18 -1.04
CA GLY A 47 -6.85 13.17 -1.96
C GLY A 47 -6.49 12.83 -3.40
N CYS A 48 -5.24 12.45 -3.70
CA CYS A 48 -4.87 12.10 -5.07
C CYS A 48 -5.61 10.82 -5.51
N HIS A 49 -6.27 10.91 -6.66
CA HIS A 49 -6.93 9.74 -7.22
C HIS A 49 -5.89 8.68 -7.66
N PRO A 50 -6.12 7.37 -7.44
CA PRO A 50 -5.12 6.33 -7.74
C PRO A 50 -4.65 6.31 -9.19
N GLN A 51 -5.52 6.67 -10.15
CA GLN A 51 -5.14 6.72 -11.57
C GLN A 51 -4.12 7.81 -11.88
N SER A 52 -4.18 8.95 -11.19
CA SER A 52 -3.21 10.04 -11.33
C SER A 52 -1.82 9.60 -10.87
N LEU A 53 -1.76 8.64 -9.95
CA LEU A 53 -0.53 8.01 -9.46
C LEU A 53 -0.04 6.85 -10.35
N GLY A 54 -0.71 6.59 -11.48
CA GLY A 54 -0.38 5.50 -12.40
C GLY A 54 -0.98 4.14 -12.01
N ALA A 55 -1.93 4.09 -11.07
CA ALA A 55 -2.65 2.86 -10.78
C ALA A 55 -3.67 2.53 -11.89
N LYS A 56 -3.86 1.24 -12.15
CA LYS A 56 -4.83 0.73 -13.12
C LYS A 56 -6.03 0.12 -12.41
N LYS A 57 -7.24 0.51 -12.79
CA LYS A 57 -8.49 -0.04 -12.26
C LYS A 57 -8.56 -1.55 -12.54
N LEU A 58 -8.99 -2.34 -11.56
CA LEU A 58 -9.26 -3.75 -11.76
C LEU A 58 -10.67 -3.92 -12.35
N ARG A 59 -10.75 -4.40 -13.61
CA ARG A 59 -12.02 -4.46 -14.37
C ARG A 59 -13.16 -5.16 -13.60
N CYS A 60 -12.88 -6.31 -12.99
CA CYS A 60 -13.88 -7.10 -12.28
C CYS A 60 -14.07 -6.70 -10.81
N LEU A 61 -13.35 -5.69 -10.32
CA LEU A 61 -13.38 -5.24 -8.93
C LEU A 61 -13.43 -3.70 -8.91
N PRO A 62 -14.63 -3.09 -9.12
CA PRO A 62 -14.77 -1.69 -9.53
C PRO A 62 -14.30 -0.67 -8.48
N LYS A 63 -14.14 -1.08 -7.22
CA LYS A 63 -13.62 -0.26 -6.11
C LYS A 63 -12.13 -0.46 -5.84
N LEU A 64 -11.44 -1.26 -6.67
CA LEU A 64 -10.04 -1.62 -6.46
C LEU A 64 -9.15 -1.22 -7.65
N TYR A 65 -7.96 -0.73 -7.30
CA TYR A 65 -6.91 -0.37 -8.23
C TYR A 65 -5.64 -1.19 -7.94
N ARG A 66 -4.86 -1.40 -8.98
CA ARG A 66 -3.54 -2.04 -8.91
C ARG A 66 -2.47 -1.08 -9.38
N MET A 67 -1.43 -0.92 -8.59
CA MET A 67 -0.22 -0.19 -8.99
C MET A 67 1.00 -1.10 -9.07
N ARG A 68 1.90 -0.83 -10.01
CA ARG A 68 3.22 -1.46 -10.10
C ARG A 68 4.22 -0.63 -9.30
N VAL A 69 4.73 -1.19 -8.20
CA VAL A 69 5.78 -0.54 -7.39
C VAL A 69 7.18 -0.92 -7.88
N SER A 70 7.36 -2.19 -8.28
CA SER A 70 8.58 -2.72 -8.88
C SER A 70 8.30 -3.90 -9.81
N ASN A 71 9.32 -4.56 -10.35
CA ASN A 71 9.15 -5.77 -11.17
C ASN A 71 8.47 -6.90 -10.38
N GLY A 72 8.87 -7.06 -9.11
CA GLY A 72 8.40 -8.12 -8.23
C GLY A 72 7.16 -7.78 -7.42
N PHE A 73 6.81 -6.50 -7.24
CA PHE A 73 5.77 -6.09 -6.28
C PHE A 73 4.63 -5.26 -6.91
N ARG A 74 3.44 -5.43 -6.35
CA ARG A 74 2.20 -4.77 -6.73
C ARG A 74 1.50 -4.24 -5.48
N LEU A 75 1.03 -3.01 -5.55
CA LEU A 75 0.21 -2.40 -4.52
C LEU A 75 -1.27 -2.56 -4.89
N LEU A 76 -2.08 -2.96 -3.91
CA LEU A 76 -3.52 -2.91 -4.01
C LEU A 76 -4.01 -1.62 -3.35
N ILE A 77 -4.85 -0.88 -4.05
CA ILE A 77 -5.46 0.35 -3.55
C ILE A 77 -6.97 0.17 -3.57
N GLY A 78 -7.64 0.58 -2.51
CA GLY A 78 -9.08 0.54 -2.36
C GLY A 78 -9.64 1.88 -1.90
N PHE A 79 -10.96 2.01 -1.92
CA PHE A 79 -11.67 3.15 -1.35
C PHE A 79 -12.29 2.74 -0.03
N ASP A 80 -11.92 3.40 1.06
CA ASP A 80 -12.46 3.15 2.41
C ASP A 80 -13.49 4.21 2.80
N GLY A 81 -14.56 4.30 2.01
CA GLY A 81 -15.73 5.16 2.27
C GLY A 81 -15.51 6.68 2.13
N GLN A 82 -14.34 7.18 2.50
CA GLN A 82 -14.00 8.61 2.49
C GLN A 82 -12.70 8.88 1.74
N GLU A 83 -11.73 7.98 1.82
CA GLU A 83 -10.41 8.17 1.22
C GLU A 83 -9.91 6.96 0.45
N TRP A 84 -8.96 7.22 -0.45
CA TRP A 84 -8.22 6.17 -1.11
C TRP A 84 -7.12 5.68 -0.17
N VAL A 85 -7.02 4.36 0.00
CA VAL A 85 -6.05 3.75 0.91
C VAL A 85 -5.30 2.63 0.22
N SER A 86 -4.01 2.47 0.52
CA SER A 86 -3.35 1.22 0.15
C SER A 86 -3.83 0.09 1.05
N SER A 87 -4.41 -0.93 0.43
CA SER A 87 -4.91 -2.11 1.15
C SER A 87 -3.80 -3.14 1.42
N GLY A 88 -2.63 -2.95 0.81
CA GLY A 88 -1.46 -3.79 1.03
C GLY A 88 -0.58 -3.94 -0.20
N ILE A 89 0.70 -4.28 0.07
CA ILE A 89 1.69 -4.57 -0.96
C ILE A 89 1.99 -6.07 -1.01
N TYR A 90 2.07 -6.59 -2.23
CA TYR A 90 2.18 -8.02 -2.46
C TYR A 90 3.19 -8.33 -3.56
N PRO A 91 3.89 -9.47 -3.49
CA PRO A 91 4.60 -10.01 -4.64
C PRO A 91 3.62 -10.24 -5.81
N ARG A 92 4.12 -10.09 -7.03
CA ARG A 92 3.33 -10.17 -8.27
C ARG A 92 2.49 -11.45 -8.36
N GLN A 93 3.08 -12.60 -8.03
CA GLN A 93 2.41 -13.90 -8.09
C GLN A 93 1.26 -13.95 -7.08
N TYR A 94 1.54 -13.60 -5.81
CA TYR A 94 0.54 -13.57 -4.75
C TYR A 94 -0.60 -12.58 -5.04
N PHE A 95 -0.26 -11.38 -5.55
CA PHE A 95 -1.25 -10.39 -5.96
C PHE A 95 -2.23 -10.96 -6.99
N THR A 96 -1.70 -11.67 -7.98
CA THR A 96 -2.52 -12.28 -9.05
C THR A 96 -3.46 -13.33 -8.47
N THR A 97 -2.96 -14.21 -7.59
CA THR A 97 -3.78 -15.19 -6.88
C THR A 97 -4.86 -14.53 -6.03
N LEU A 98 -4.52 -13.47 -5.30
CA LEU A 98 -5.44 -12.72 -4.44
C LEU A 98 -6.57 -12.07 -5.25
N VAL A 99 -6.25 -11.42 -6.38
CA VAL A 99 -7.26 -10.83 -7.26
C VAL A 99 -8.13 -11.90 -7.91
N ASN A 100 -7.55 -13.01 -8.37
CA ASN A 100 -8.30 -14.11 -8.94
C ASN A 100 -9.24 -14.76 -7.93
N LYS A 101 -8.81 -14.90 -6.67
CA LYS A 101 -9.64 -15.42 -5.58
C LYS A 101 -10.82 -14.50 -5.27
N ARG A 102 -10.63 -13.17 -5.29
CA ARG A 102 -11.72 -12.20 -5.06
C ARG A 102 -12.70 -12.06 -6.22
N ARG A 103 -12.30 -12.48 -7.42
CA ARG A 103 -13.15 -12.45 -8.61
C ARG A 103 -14.13 -13.63 -8.64
N ARG A 104 -13.73 -14.77 -8.07
CA ARG A 104 -14.58 -15.96 -7.93
C ARG A 104 -15.48 -15.77 -6.71
#